data_AF-A0A6B2LE63-F1
#
_entry.id   AF-A0A6B2LE63-F1
#
_cell.length_a   1.000
_cell.length_b   1.000
_cell.length_c   1.000
_cell.angle_alpha   90.00
_cell.angle_beta   90.00
_cell.angle_gamma   90.00
#
_symmetry.space_group_name_H-M   'P 1'
#
loop_
_entity.id
_entity.type
_entity.pdbx_description
1 polymer ?
#
loop_
_entity_poly.entity_id
_entity_poly.type
_entity_poly.pdbx_seq_one_letter_code
_entity_poly.pdbx_strand_id
1 'polypeptide(L)'
;MESLNLWGSNLGDEGLKTISSGLSGNNSLSKLDLGWNSLSAAGVTELVQILSRSNISTLNVAWNQFGDEGTRQIAQALKTSKIQHLNLWGTGTKDAVSDLVTALKGTNSLSSLSLQNNELSSEAVSLICALLKENRSLACLDLRANPLTEEDVAQIASALKANSTLKSIDLQNTSISSTGFQLIAEALRANKSLETILLQWNNIDDDAAKLLLEVLDVNVILKTIDLQGNPLNVSTSLEIQKKLTLPHRKQ
;
A
#
# COMPACT_ATOMS: atom_id res chain seq x y z
N MET A 1 12.25 3.56 -24.71
CA MET A 1 11.47 4.43 -23.79
C MET A 1 11.19 3.62 -22.55
N GLU A 2 11.72 4.02 -21.40
CA GLU A 2 11.66 3.23 -20.15
C GLU A 2 10.35 3.45 -19.38
N SER A 3 9.77 4.63 -19.47
CA SER A 3 8.53 5.01 -18.80
C SER A 3 7.55 5.62 -19.80
N LEU A 4 6.29 5.23 -19.70
CA LEU A 4 5.18 5.82 -20.45
C LEU A 4 4.11 6.28 -19.46
N ASN A 5 3.79 7.58 -19.50
CA ASN A 5 2.75 8.17 -18.68
C ASN A 5 1.59 8.64 -19.55
N LEU A 6 0.42 8.05 -19.32
CA LEU A 6 -0.84 8.38 -19.99
C LEU A 6 -1.91 8.79 -18.97
N TRP A 7 -1.53 9.24 -17.78
CA TRP A 7 -2.47 9.66 -16.75
C TRP A 7 -3.48 10.68 -17.30
N GLY A 8 -4.78 10.47 -17.06
CA GLY A 8 -5.80 11.46 -17.43
C GLY A 8 -5.97 11.65 -18.95
N SER A 9 -5.52 10.70 -19.78
CA SER A 9 -5.54 10.85 -21.24
C SER A 9 -6.88 10.49 -21.89
N ASN A 10 -7.90 10.18 -21.08
CA ASN A 10 -9.23 9.74 -21.53
C ASN A 10 -9.14 8.59 -22.56
N LEU A 11 -8.25 7.64 -22.30
CA LEU A 11 -7.92 6.58 -23.24
C LEU A 11 -9.11 5.63 -23.48
N GLY A 12 -9.80 5.23 -22.42
CA GLY A 12 -10.85 4.20 -22.46
C GLY A 12 -10.32 2.84 -22.93
N ASP A 13 -11.21 1.85 -22.99
CA ASP A 13 -10.86 0.48 -23.36
C ASP A 13 -10.37 0.39 -24.81
N GLU A 14 -11.02 1.08 -25.75
CA GLU A 14 -10.65 1.08 -27.17
C GLU A 14 -9.33 1.82 -27.44
N GLY A 15 -9.03 2.88 -26.70
CA GLY A 15 -7.73 3.55 -26.79
C GLY A 15 -6.60 2.65 -26.32
N LEU A 16 -6.80 1.92 -25.20
CA LEU A 16 -5.81 0.98 -24.68
C LEU A 16 -5.55 -0.15 -25.68
N LYS A 17 -6.62 -0.69 -26.27
CA LYS A 17 -6.55 -1.68 -27.35
C LYS A 17 -5.84 -1.17 -28.59
N THR A 18 -6.03 0.09 -28.96
CA THR A 18 -5.34 0.70 -30.11
C THR A 18 -3.83 0.74 -29.87
N ILE A 19 -3.40 1.12 -28.67
CA ILE A 19 -1.97 1.24 -28.33
C ILE A 19 -1.32 -0.07 -27.89
N SER A 20 -2.09 -1.11 -27.55
CA SER A 20 -1.57 -2.37 -27.01
C SER A 20 -0.61 -3.07 -27.96
N SER A 21 -0.83 -2.98 -29.26
CA SER A 21 0.06 -3.51 -30.30
C SER A 21 1.45 -2.88 -30.26
N GLY A 22 1.53 -1.56 -30.05
CA GLY A 22 2.78 -0.82 -29.89
C GLY A 22 3.49 -1.12 -28.56
N LEU A 23 2.73 -1.47 -27.51
CA LEU A 23 3.28 -1.84 -26.21
C LEU A 23 3.78 -3.29 -26.15
N SER A 24 3.08 -4.21 -26.83
CA SER A 24 3.36 -5.66 -26.78
C SER A 24 4.71 -6.07 -27.41
N GLY A 25 5.31 -5.23 -28.24
CA GLY A 25 6.65 -5.42 -28.81
C GLY A 25 7.75 -4.63 -28.08
N ASN A 26 7.40 -3.82 -27.08
CA ASN A 26 8.34 -2.92 -26.43
C ASN A 26 9.01 -3.61 -25.24
N ASN A 27 10.23 -4.07 -25.46
CA ASN A 27 11.05 -4.69 -24.42
C ASN A 27 11.79 -3.69 -23.52
N SER A 28 11.76 -2.39 -23.86
CA SER A 28 12.43 -1.34 -23.08
C SER A 28 11.55 -0.70 -22.01
N LEU A 29 10.22 -0.81 -22.14
CA LEU A 29 9.27 -0.18 -21.23
C LEU A 29 9.18 -0.98 -19.92
N SER A 30 9.52 -0.33 -18.81
CA SER A 30 9.47 -0.91 -17.46
C SER A 30 8.43 -0.24 -16.57
N LYS A 31 7.99 0.98 -16.89
CA LYS A 31 6.99 1.73 -16.12
C LYS A 31 5.83 2.18 -17.01
N LEU A 32 4.62 1.84 -16.61
CA LEU A 32 3.40 2.20 -17.33
C LEU A 32 2.40 2.85 -16.37
N ASP A 33 2.06 4.11 -16.65
CA ASP A 33 1.01 4.83 -15.95
C ASP A 33 -0.22 5.00 -16.87
N LEU A 34 -1.31 4.35 -16.48
CA LEU A 34 -2.62 4.37 -17.10
C LEU A 34 -3.68 4.93 -16.15
N GLY A 35 -3.29 5.62 -15.08
CA GLY A 35 -4.26 6.11 -14.12
C GLY A 35 -5.25 7.13 -14.70
N TRP A 36 -6.46 7.16 -14.17
CA TRP A 36 -7.54 8.05 -14.61
C TRP A 36 -7.79 8.02 -16.13
N ASN A 37 -8.03 6.84 -16.69
CA ASN A 37 -8.29 6.64 -18.12
C ASN A 37 -9.64 5.99 -18.42
N SER A 38 -10.52 5.89 -17.42
CA SER A 38 -11.85 5.28 -17.56
C SER A 38 -11.80 3.84 -18.08
N LEU A 39 -10.78 3.07 -17.70
CA LEU A 39 -10.69 1.66 -18.05
C LEU A 39 -11.73 0.85 -17.28
N SER A 40 -12.50 0.04 -18.00
CA SER A 40 -13.39 -0.96 -17.43
C SER A 40 -12.65 -2.31 -17.28
N ALA A 41 -13.34 -3.32 -16.75
CA ALA A 41 -12.82 -4.68 -16.75
C ALA A 41 -12.44 -5.19 -18.16
N ALA A 42 -13.11 -4.72 -19.23
CA ALA A 42 -12.73 -5.07 -20.60
C ALA A 42 -11.38 -4.45 -21.00
N GLY A 43 -11.12 -3.19 -20.62
CA GLY A 43 -9.81 -2.56 -20.79
C GLY A 43 -8.72 -3.28 -20.01
N VAL A 44 -9.02 -3.74 -18.78
CA VAL A 44 -8.06 -4.52 -17.99
C VAL A 44 -7.72 -5.86 -18.66
N THR A 45 -8.67 -6.50 -19.35
CA THR A 45 -8.37 -7.72 -20.12
C THR A 45 -7.29 -7.48 -21.17
N GLU A 46 -7.33 -6.34 -21.86
CA GLU A 46 -6.28 -5.94 -22.80
C GLU A 46 -4.95 -5.64 -22.09
N LEU A 47 -5.02 -4.96 -20.94
CA LEU A 47 -3.85 -4.70 -20.10
C LEU A 47 -3.14 -5.99 -19.70
N VAL A 48 -3.87 -7.03 -19.30
CA VAL A 48 -3.30 -8.32 -18.94
C VAL A 48 -2.50 -8.94 -20.10
N GLN A 49 -2.98 -8.79 -21.34
CA GLN A 49 -2.23 -9.23 -22.52
C GLN A 49 -0.90 -8.48 -22.67
N ILE A 50 -0.91 -7.16 -22.48
CA ILE A 50 0.30 -6.32 -22.50
C ILE A 50 1.28 -6.77 -21.40
N LEU A 51 0.80 -6.99 -20.18
CA LEU A 51 1.64 -7.41 -19.05
C LEU A 51 2.29 -8.77 -19.27
N SER A 52 1.60 -9.70 -19.92
CA SER A 52 2.13 -11.05 -20.19
C SER A 52 3.31 -11.07 -21.19
N ARG A 53 3.49 -10.00 -21.97
CA ARG A 53 4.48 -9.90 -23.06
C ARG A 53 5.48 -8.78 -22.88
N SER A 54 5.51 -8.12 -21.72
CA SER A 54 6.34 -6.94 -21.47
C SER A 54 7.30 -7.14 -20.30
N ASN A 55 8.21 -6.16 -20.14
CA ASN A 55 9.12 -6.07 -19.01
C ASN A 55 8.64 -5.05 -17.96
N ILE A 56 7.34 -4.75 -17.95
CA ILE A 56 6.77 -3.78 -17.02
C ILE A 56 6.93 -4.31 -15.60
N SER A 57 7.60 -3.52 -14.77
CA SER A 57 7.79 -3.75 -13.34
C SER A 57 7.03 -2.76 -12.47
N THR A 58 6.65 -1.60 -13.02
CA THR A 58 5.83 -0.59 -12.34
C THR A 58 4.56 -0.34 -13.13
N LEU A 59 3.40 -0.60 -12.51
CA LEU A 59 2.10 -0.38 -13.10
C LEU A 59 1.26 0.53 -12.21
N ASN A 60 0.82 1.66 -12.76
CA ASN A 60 -0.17 2.52 -12.16
C ASN A 60 -1.47 2.47 -12.96
N VAL A 61 -2.55 2.00 -12.33
CA VAL A 61 -3.90 1.96 -12.92
C VAL A 61 -4.92 2.65 -12.03
N ALA A 62 -4.46 3.50 -11.12
CA ALA A 62 -5.31 4.20 -10.17
C ALA A 62 -6.43 4.98 -10.86
N TRP A 63 -7.57 5.16 -10.18
CA TRP A 63 -8.73 5.88 -10.72
C TRP A 63 -9.26 5.34 -12.05
N ASN A 64 -9.16 4.02 -12.25
CA ASN A 64 -9.93 3.30 -13.26
C ASN A 64 -10.90 2.38 -12.54
N GLN A 65 -12.20 2.71 -12.55
CA GLN A 65 -13.23 2.01 -11.78
C GLN A 65 -13.62 0.65 -12.42
N PHE A 66 -12.64 -0.22 -12.69
CA PHE A 66 -12.86 -1.54 -13.26
C PHE A 66 -13.39 -2.57 -12.25
N GLY A 67 -13.42 -2.21 -10.96
CA GLY A 67 -14.03 -2.97 -9.88
C GLY A 67 -13.32 -4.29 -9.58
N ASP A 68 -14.02 -5.18 -8.89
CA ASP A 68 -13.49 -6.50 -8.52
C ASP A 68 -13.17 -7.38 -9.72
N GLU A 69 -13.90 -7.24 -10.82
CA GLU A 69 -13.64 -8.04 -12.02
C GLU A 69 -12.29 -7.70 -12.67
N GLY A 70 -11.99 -6.41 -12.89
CA GLY A 70 -10.67 -6.04 -13.38
C GLY A 70 -9.57 -6.37 -12.35
N THR A 71 -9.86 -6.26 -11.06
CA THR A 71 -8.90 -6.64 -10.01
C THR A 71 -8.54 -8.12 -10.09
N ARG A 72 -9.52 -9.02 -10.27
CA ARG A 72 -9.28 -10.47 -10.48
C ARG A 72 -8.36 -10.74 -11.66
N GLN A 73 -8.57 -10.01 -12.75
CA GLN A 73 -7.73 -10.12 -13.95
C GLN A 73 -6.28 -9.68 -13.68
N ILE A 74 -6.09 -8.57 -12.96
CA ILE A 74 -4.76 -8.12 -12.52
C ILE A 74 -4.12 -9.17 -11.59
N ALA A 75 -4.86 -9.69 -10.62
CA ALA A 75 -4.37 -10.72 -9.70
C ALA A 75 -3.87 -11.97 -10.45
N GLN A 76 -4.58 -12.39 -11.50
CA GLN A 76 -4.14 -13.50 -12.34
C GLN A 76 -2.87 -13.16 -13.12
N ALA A 77 -2.72 -11.93 -13.63
CA ALA A 77 -1.52 -11.48 -14.33
C ALA A 77 -0.29 -11.36 -13.41
N LEU A 78 -0.47 -11.05 -12.12
CA LEU A 78 0.63 -10.98 -11.15
C LEU A 78 1.41 -12.30 -11.05
N LYS A 79 0.75 -13.45 -11.25
CA LYS A 79 1.36 -14.78 -11.16
C LYS A 79 2.46 -15.03 -12.21
N THR A 80 2.43 -14.31 -13.34
CA THR A 80 3.36 -14.51 -14.46
C THR A 80 4.10 -13.23 -14.87
N SER A 81 3.65 -12.06 -14.43
CA SER A 81 4.27 -10.78 -14.75
C SER A 81 5.51 -10.49 -13.92
N LYS A 82 6.24 -9.43 -14.30
CA LYS A 82 7.43 -8.93 -13.60
C LYS A 82 7.11 -7.75 -12.67
N ILE A 83 5.84 -7.56 -12.34
CA ILE A 83 5.39 -6.40 -11.56
C ILE A 83 5.98 -6.45 -10.14
N GLN A 84 6.64 -5.36 -9.78
CA GLN A 84 7.24 -5.10 -8.48
C GLN A 84 6.52 -3.97 -7.74
N HIS A 85 5.91 -3.04 -8.47
CA HIS A 85 5.16 -1.92 -7.92
C HIS A 85 3.80 -1.83 -8.61
N LEU A 86 2.74 -1.95 -7.83
CA LEU A 86 1.36 -1.92 -8.31
C LEU A 86 0.56 -0.86 -7.55
N ASN A 87 -0.08 0.05 -8.29
CA ASN A 87 -1.00 1.03 -7.73
C ASN A 87 -2.44 0.76 -8.21
N LEU A 88 -3.30 0.36 -7.26
CA LEU A 88 -4.74 0.11 -7.42
C LEU A 88 -5.57 1.17 -6.67
N TRP A 89 -5.05 2.38 -6.47
CA TRP A 89 -5.80 3.43 -5.79
C TRP A 89 -7.13 3.72 -6.49
N GLY A 90 -8.25 3.61 -5.77
CA GLY A 90 -9.57 4.03 -6.29
C GLY A 90 -10.04 3.23 -7.51
N THR A 91 -9.69 1.95 -7.59
CA THR A 91 -10.11 1.06 -8.69
C THR A 91 -11.43 0.33 -8.40
N GLY A 92 -11.95 0.45 -7.18
CA GLY A 92 -13.14 -0.27 -6.73
C GLY A 92 -12.84 -1.71 -6.34
N THR A 93 -11.62 -1.96 -5.85
CA THR A 93 -11.15 -3.28 -5.38
C THR A 93 -11.70 -3.57 -3.98
N LYS A 94 -12.78 -4.33 -3.89
CA LYS A 94 -13.44 -4.73 -2.65
C LYS A 94 -13.21 -6.20 -2.38
N ASP A 95 -14.05 -7.08 -2.91
CA ASP A 95 -14.03 -8.53 -2.62
C ASP A 95 -12.85 -9.25 -3.29
N ALA A 96 -12.31 -8.68 -4.38
CA ALA A 96 -11.18 -9.24 -5.12
C ALA A 96 -9.82 -9.08 -4.41
N VAL A 97 -9.77 -8.51 -3.20
CA VAL A 97 -8.57 -8.54 -2.36
C VAL A 97 -8.15 -9.98 -2.04
N SER A 98 -9.11 -10.90 -1.93
CA SER A 98 -8.83 -12.33 -1.74
C SER A 98 -8.01 -12.93 -2.91
N ASP A 99 -8.33 -12.54 -4.14
CA ASP A 99 -7.58 -12.94 -5.34
C ASP A 99 -6.18 -12.35 -5.36
N LEU A 100 -6.03 -11.07 -4.98
CA LEU A 100 -4.72 -10.42 -4.85
C LEU A 100 -3.86 -11.13 -3.80
N VAL A 101 -4.41 -11.39 -2.61
CA VAL A 101 -3.70 -12.11 -1.54
C VAL A 101 -3.27 -13.50 -2.01
N THR A 102 -4.16 -14.22 -2.71
CA THR A 102 -3.85 -15.54 -3.27
C THR A 102 -2.71 -15.47 -4.29
N ALA A 103 -2.73 -14.48 -5.18
CA ALA A 103 -1.64 -14.26 -6.14
C ALA A 103 -0.32 -13.95 -5.42
N LEU A 104 -0.34 -13.07 -4.42
CA LEU A 104 0.84 -12.60 -3.69
C LEU A 104 1.44 -13.64 -2.73
N LYS A 105 0.69 -14.65 -2.31
CA LYS A 105 1.25 -15.83 -1.62
C LYS A 105 2.10 -16.69 -2.56
N GLY A 106 1.76 -16.72 -3.86
CA GLY A 106 2.47 -17.49 -4.87
C GLY A 106 3.64 -16.76 -5.54
N THR A 107 3.77 -15.44 -5.34
CA THR A 107 4.77 -14.61 -6.02
C THR A 107 5.66 -13.88 -5.02
N ASN A 108 6.95 -13.79 -5.33
CA ASN A 108 7.92 -13.02 -4.53
C ASN A 108 8.41 -11.75 -5.25
N SER A 109 7.73 -11.32 -6.31
CA SER A 109 8.14 -10.16 -7.13
C SER A 109 7.59 -8.84 -6.60
N LEU A 110 6.35 -8.82 -6.09
CA LEU A 110 5.72 -7.57 -5.67
C LEU A 110 6.34 -7.06 -4.37
N SER A 111 6.89 -5.85 -4.44
CA SER A 111 7.52 -5.14 -3.33
C SER A 111 6.72 -3.93 -2.86
N SER A 112 5.82 -3.39 -3.69
CA SER A 112 4.96 -2.26 -3.34
C SER A 112 3.55 -2.47 -3.85
N LEU A 113 2.57 -2.29 -2.97
CA LEU A 113 1.15 -2.34 -3.27
C LEU A 113 0.42 -1.12 -2.70
N SER A 114 -0.34 -0.42 -3.51
CA SER A 114 -1.32 0.57 -3.04
C SER A 114 -2.75 0.08 -3.29
N LEU A 115 -3.55 0.07 -2.22
CA LEU A 115 -4.98 -0.20 -2.19
C LEU A 115 -5.74 1.00 -1.63
N GLN A 116 -5.16 2.20 -1.72
CA GLN A 116 -5.76 3.43 -1.21
C GLN A 116 -7.20 3.61 -1.73
N ASN A 117 -8.08 4.15 -0.88
CA ASN A 117 -9.43 4.59 -1.23
C ASN A 117 -10.23 3.57 -2.06
N ASN A 118 -10.27 2.31 -1.60
CA ASN A 118 -11.05 1.24 -2.23
C ASN A 118 -12.25 0.79 -1.39
N GLU A 119 -12.50 1.46 -0.25
CA GLU A 119 -13.57 1.08 0.69
C GLU A 119 -13.43 -0.38 1.16
N LEU A 120 -12.20 -0.75 1.56
CA LEU A 120 -11.90 -2.12 1.99
C LEU A 120 -12.79 -2.55 3.17
N SER A 121 -13.33 -3.77 3.09
CA SER A 121 -14.04 -4.40 4.21
C SER A 121 -13.07 -4.94 5.26
N SER A 122 -13.56 -5.18 6.49
CA SER A 122 -12.75 -5.81 7.54
C SER A 122 -12.26 -7.22 7.16
N GLU A 123 -13.02 -7.94 6.32
CA GLU A 123 -12.56 -9.22 5.76
C GLU A 123 -11.36 -9.03 4.83
N ALA A 124 -11.39 -8.02 3.96
CA ALA A 124 -10.25 -7.68 3.11
C ALA A 124 -9.02 -7.28 3.93
N VAL A 125 -9.19 -6.49 4.99
CA VAL A 125 -8.10 -6.13 5.92
C VAL A 125 -7.51 -7.36 6.61
N SER A 126 -8.36 -8.28 7.07
CA SER A 126 -7.92 -9.55 7.68
C SER A 126 -7.08 -10.40 6.72
N LEU A 127 -7.49 -10.49 5.46
CA LEU A 127 -6.74 -11.19 4.42
C LEU A 127 -5.37 -10.53 4.15
N ILE A 128 -5.30 -9.19 4.12
CA ILE A 128 -4.05 -8.44 4.00
C ILE A 128 -3.14 -8.68 5.21
N CYS A 129 -3.71 -8.70 6.43
CA CYS A 129 -2.96 -8.98 7.65
C CYS A 129 -2.40 -10.41 7.66
N ALA A 130 -3.16 -11.39 7.17
CA ALA A 130 -2.68 -12.76 6.99
C ALA A 130 -1.56 -12.83 5.94
N LEU A 131 -1.69 -12.10 4.81
CA LEU A 131 -0.63 -11.98 3.80
C LEU A 131 0.65 -11.42 4.41
N LEU A 132 0.57 -10.33 5.19
CA LEU A 132 1.75 -9.72 5.83
C LEU A 132 2.49 -10.69 6.77
N LYS A 133 1.80 -11.62 7.42
CA LYS A 133 2.45 -12.61 8.29
C LYS A 133 3.29 -13.64 7.51
N GLU A 134 2.93 -13.92 6.26
CA GLU A 134 3.54 -14.97 5.44
C GLU A 134 4.46 -14.44 4.33
N ASN A 135 4.07 -13.36 3.66
CA ASN A 135 4.80 -12.79 2.53
C ASN A 135 6.12 -12.16 2.98
N ARG A 136 7.16 -12.35 2.15
CA ARG A 136 8.54 -11.90 2.41
C ARG A 136 9.11 -11.02 1.28
N SER A 137 8.26 -10.57 0.35
CA SER A 137 8.66 -9.67 -0.74
C SER A 137 8.13 -8.25 -0.57
N LEU A 138 6.95 -8.09 0.05
CA LEU A 138 6.27 -6.81 0.17
C LEU A 138 7.00 -5.91 1.18
N ALA A 139 7.55 -4.81 0.66
CA ALA A 139 8.29 -3.81 1.42
C ALA A 139 7.44 -2.56 1.70
N CYS A 140 6.48 -2.22 0.82
CA CYS A 140 5.63 -1.04 0.95
C CYS A 140 4.15 -1.42 0.77
N LEU A 141 3.31 -0.95 1.70
CA LEU A 141 1.86 -1.12 1.64
C LEU A 141 1.17 0.21 1.92
N ASP A 142 0.28 0.63 1.02
CA ASP A 142 -0.54 1.85 1.17
C ASP A 142 -2.01 1.45 1.30
N LEU A 143 -2.59 1.73 2.49
CA LEU A 143 -3.99 1.47 2.84
C LEU A 143 -4.77 2.76 3.09
N ARG A 144 -4.22 3.92 2.70
CA ARG A 144 -4.83 5.22 2.98
C ARG A 144 -6.29 5.31 2.58
N ALA A 145 -7.04 6.16 3.28
CA ALA A 145 -8.43 6.46 2.95
C ALA A 145 -9.33 5.20 2.85
N ASN A 146 -8.98 4.14 3.59
CA ASN A 146 -9.88 3.02 3.86
C ASN A 146 -10.27 3.10 5.34
N PRO A 147 -11.56 3.32 5.68
CA PRO A 147 -11.98 3.35 7.07
C PRO A 147 -11.68 2.01 7.76
N LEU A 148 -10.97 2.05 8.88
CA LEU A 148 -10.64 0.87 9.69
C LEU A 148 -11.44 0.89 10.98
N THR A 149 -11.93 -0.28 11.38
CA THR A 149 -12.48 -0.48 12.72
C THR A 149 -11.36 -0.70 13.75
N GLU A 150 -11.69 -0.64 15.05
CA GLU A 150 -10.73 -1.00 16.10
C GLU A 150 -10.20 -2.43 15.97
N GLU A 151 -11.05 -3.36 15.49
CA GLU A 151 -10.64 -4.75 15.23
C GLU A 151 -9.63 -4.83 14.08
N ASP A 152 -9.86 -4.08 13.00
CA ASP A 152 -8.96 -4.00 11.86
C ASP A 152 -7.57 -3.47 12.28
N VAL A 153 -7.55 -2.42 13.12
CA VAL A 153 -6.31 -1.86 13.65
C VAL A 153 -5.58 -2.87 14.55
N ALA A 154 -6.30 -3.62 15.38
CA ALA A 154 -5.70 -4.69 16.20
C ALA A 154 -5.07 -5.80 15.34
N GLN A 155 -5.73 -6.17 14.22
CA GLN A 155 -5.19 -7.14 13.28
C GLN A 155 -3.94 -6.62 12.56
N ILE A 156 -3.93 -5.34 12.15
CA ILE A 156 -2.76 -4.69 11.56
C ILE A 156 -1.62 -4.65 12.57
N ALA A 157 -1.86 -4.25 13.82
CA ALA A 157 -0.84 -4.26 14.87
C ALA A 157 -0.27 -5.67 15.09
N SER A 158 -1.12 -6.70 15.14
CA SER A 158 -0.70 -8.11 15.22
C SER A 158 0.17 -8.52 14.02
N ALA A 159 -0.22 -8.13 12.81
CA ALA A 159 0.53 -8.42 11.59
C ALA A 159 1.88 -7.71 11.56
N LEU A 160 1.94 -6.42 11.92
CA LEU A 160 3.17 -5.65 12.03
C LEU A 160 4.12 -6.25 13.07
N LYS A 161 3.60 -6.69 14.23
CA LYS A 161 4.43 -7.34 15.25
C LYS A 161 5.12 -8.62 14.76
N ALA A 162 4.44 -9.39 13.90
CA ALA A 162 4.92 -10.66 13.36
C ALA A 162 5.73 -10.52 12.05
N ASN A 163 5.49 -9.45 11.28
CA ASN A 163 6.16 -9.22 10.01
C ASN A 163 7.60 -8.69 10.23
N SER A 164 8.54 -9.19 9.43
CA SER A 164 9.96 -8.82 9.47
C SER A 164 10.48 -8.34 8.11
N THR A 165 9.59 -8.00 7.18
CA THR A 165 9.94 -7.62 5.79
C THR A 165 9.49 -6.21 5.44
N LEU A 166 8.26 -5.84 5.82
CA LEU A 166 7.63 -4.58 5.49
C LEU A 166 8.48 -3.43 6.06
N LYS A 167 8.78 -2.47 5.18
CA LYS A 167 9.61 -1.29 5.44
C LYS A 167 8.77 -0.03 5.61
N SER A 168 7.66 0.06 4.88
CA SER A 168 6.77 1.22 4.93
C SER A 168 5.32 0.77 4.94
N ILE A 169 4.52 1.38 5.82
CA ILE A 169 3.06 1.27 5.78
C ILE A 169 2.45 2.68 5.85
N ASP A 170 1.47 2.92 4.99
CA ASP A 170 0.69 4.16 4.98
C ASP A 170 -0.74 3.88 5.43
N LEU A 171 -1.11 4.50 6.55
CA LEU A 171 -2.39 4.40 7.25
C LEU A 171 -3.03 5.80 7.41
N GLN A 172 -2.65 6.78 6.59
CA GLN A 172 -3.25 8.10 6.63
C GLN A 172 -4.77 8.04 6.35
N ASN A 173 -5.54 8.81 7.11
CA ASN A 173 -6.99 8.94 6.96
C ASN A 173 -7.71 7.58 6.99
N THR A 174 -7.44 6.77 8.01
CA THR A 174 -8.03 5.43 8.18
C THR A 174 -8.90 5.32 9.44
N SER A 175 -9.22 6.45 10.08
CA SER A 175 -10.02 6.52 11.30
C SER A 175 -9.38 5.84 12.52
N ILE A 176 -8.05 5.73 12.56
CA ILE A 176 -7.34 5.19 13.72
C ILE A 176 -7.58 6.09 14.94
N SER A 177 -8.10 5.53 16.02
CA SER A 177 -8.26 6.22 17.29
C SER A 177 -6.98 6.16 18.14
N SER A 178 -6.94 6.96 19.19
CA SER A 178 -5.95 6.85 20.26
C SER A 178 -5.78 5.42 20.77
N THR A 179 -6.88 4.67 21.01
CA THR A 179 -6.85 3.28 21.49
C THR A 179 -6.19 2.34 20.48
N GLY A 180 -6.63 2.40 19.21
CA GLY A 180 -6.02 1.63 18.14
C GLY A 180 -4.54 1.94 17.95
N PHE A 181 -4.15 3.21 18.13
CA PHE A 181 -2.75 3.61 18.07
C PHE A 181 -1.90 3.01 19.18
N GLN A 182 -2.43 2.79 20.39
CA GLN A 182 -1.67 2.12 21.47
C GLN A 182 -1.24 0.70 21.04
N LEU A 183 -2.13 -0.03 20.35
CA LEU A 183 -1.81 -1.35 19.80
C LEU A 183 -0.71 -1.28 18.74
N ILE A 184 -0.76 -0.27 17.86
CA ILE A 184 0.29 -0.02 16.88
C ILE A 184 1.61 0.30 17.59
N ALA A 185 1.61 1.16 18.61
CA ALA A 185 2.80 1.52 19.37
C ALA A 185 3.46 0.29 20.03
N GLU A 186 2.67 -0.60 20.63
CA GLU A 186 3.17 -1.88 21.17
C GLU A 186 3.76 -2.79 20.09
N ALA A 187 3.12 -2.88 18.93
CA ALA A 187 3.63 -3.65 17.79
C ALA A 187 4.96 -3.07 17.29
N LEU A 188 5.07 -1.74 17.18
CA LEU A 188 6.29 -1.04 16.78
C LEU A 188 7.43 -1.31 17.76
N ARG A 189 7.18 -1.40 19.08
CA ARG A 189 8.24 -1.72 20.06
C ARG A 189 8.95 -3.05 19.74
N ALA A 190 8.20 -4.04 19.26
CA ALA A 190 8.70 -5.37 18.93
C ALA A 190 9.17 -5.51 17.47
N ASN A 191 8.57 -4.78 16.52
CA ASN A 191 8.89 -4.89 15.11
C ASN A 191 10.36 -4.47 14.82
N LYS A 192 11.04 -5.21 13.94
CA LYS A 192 12.46 -5.02 13.59
C LYS A 192 12.70 -4.71 12.12
N SER A 193 11.66 -4.43 11.34
CA SER A 193 11.76 -4.20 9.90
C SER A 193 11.24 -2.85 9.43
N LEU A 194 10.18 -2.34 10.08
CA LEU A 194 9.43 -1.17 9.65
C LEU A 194 10.21 0.12 9.93
N GLU A 195 10.50 0.85 8.88
CA GLU A 195 11.29 2.09 8.91
C GLU A 195 10.40 3.32 8.82
N THR A 196 9.24 3.20 8.16
CA THR A 196 8.30 4.31 7.95
C THR A 196 6.88 3.88 8.28
N ILE A 197 6.19 4.69 9.09
CA ILE A 197 4.75 4.59 9.32
C ILE A 197 4.10 5.98 9.15
N LEU A 198 3.10 6.06 8.30
CA LEU A 198 2.38 7.30 8.00
C LEU A 198 0.97 7.21 8.60
N LEU A 199 0.63 8.13 9.49
CA LEU A 199 -0.58 8.11 10.33
C LEU A 199 -1.32 9.45 10.29
N GLN A 200 -1.08 10.25 9.25
CA GLN A 200 -1.67 11.57 9.13
C GLN A 200 -3.20 11.49 9.10
N TRP A 201 -3.86 12.56 9.54
CA TRP A 201 -5.31 12.71 9.47
C TRP A 201 -6.08 11.54 10.11
N ASN A 202 -5.62 11.10 11.29
CA ASN A 202 -6.34 10.15 12.15
C ASN A 202 -6.79 10.88 13.43
N ASN A 203 -7.27 10.13 14.43
CA ASN A 203 -7.77 10.67 15.70
C ASN A 203 -6.90 10.25 16.88
N ILE A 204 -5.59 10.49 16.78
CA ILE A 204 -4.59 10.18 17.81
C ILE A 204 -4.33 11.41 18.67
N ASP A 205 -4.61 11.34 19.97
CA ASP A 205 -4.34 12.42 20.91
C ASP A 205 -2.90 12.43 21.46
N ASP A 206 -2.59 13.47 22.23
CA ASP A 206 -1.27 13.67 22.84
C ASP A 206 -0.84 12.53 23.76
N ASP A 207 -1.75 11.93 24.52
CA ASP A 207 -1.40 10.90 25.51
C ASP A 207 -1.07 9.58 24.83
N ALA A 208 -1.84 9.21 23.80
CA ALA A 208 -1.52 8.09 22.94
C ALA A 208 -0.21 8.33 22.17
N ALA A 209 0.00 9.53 21.62
CA ALA A 209 1.22 9.86 20.87
C ALA A 209 2.49 9.82 21.76
N LYS A 210 2.41 10.21 23.04
CA LYS A 210 3.55 10.13 23.98
C LYS A 210 4.09 8.71 24.16
N LEU A 211 3.28 7.67 23.94
CA LEU A 211 3.76 6.28 23.97
C LEU A 211 4.90 6.05 22.96
N LEU A 212 4.94 6.83 21.88
CA LEU A 212 6.06 6.78 20.94
C LEU A 212 7.39 7.11 21.59
N LEU A 213 7.45 7.99 22.59
CA LEU A 213 8.72 8.35 23.22
C LEU A 213 9.41 7.11 23.80
N GLU A 214 8.65 6.23 24.45
CA GLU A 214 9.16 4.96 24.98
C GLU A 214 9.40 3.91 23.88
N VAL A 215 8.60 3.92 22.81
CA VAL A 215 8.83 3.04 21.65
C VAL A 215 10.15 3.40 20.99
N LEU A 216 10.44 4.69 20.81
CA LEU A 216 11.63 5.20 20.16
C LEU A 216 12.91 5.03 21.01
N ASP A 217 12.77 4.80 22.32
CA ASP A 217 13.88 4.39 23.20
C ASP A 217 14.36 2.95 22.94
N VAL A 218 13.47 2.08 22.44
CA VAL A 218 13.75 0.65 22.22
C VAL A 218 13.87 0.32 20.73
N ASN A 219 13.04 0.94 19.89
CA ASN A 219 13.02 0.74 18.46
C ASN A 219 13.93 1.77 17.77
N VAL A 220 15.09 1.31 17.33
CA VAL A 220 16.05 2.08 16.53
C VAL A 220 15.86 1.93 15.01
N ILE A 221 14.95 1.04 14.58
CA ILE A 221 14.68 0.77 13.16
C ILE A 221 13.73 1.82 12.55
N LEU A 222 12.75 2.30 13.33
CA LEU A 222 11.77 3.28 12.88
C LEU A 222 12.42 4.66 12.70
N LYS A 223 12.50 5.10 11.44
CA LYS A 223 13.14 6.35 11.00
C LYS A 223 12.14 7.48 10.81
N THR A 224 10.94 7.14 10.35
CA THR A 224 9.91 8.11 9.98
C THR A 224 8.58 7.74 10.60
N ILE A 225 8.01 8.67 11.38
CA ILE A 225 6.60 8.65 11.74
C ILE A 225 6.02 10.03 11.45
N ASP A 226 4.88 10.05 10.76
CA ASP A 226 4.15 11.27 10.47
C ASP A 226 2.75 11.21 11.09
N LEU A 227 2.47 12.18 11.97
CA LEU A 227 1.23 12.32 12.72
C LEU A 227 0.49 13.62 12.35
N GLN A 228 0.86 14.29 11.25
CA GLN A 228 0.21 15.54 10.83
C GLN A 228 -1.31 15.38 10.73
N GLY A 229 -2.08 16.36 11.18
CA GLY A 229 -3.55 16.31 11.09
C GLY A 229 -4.22 15.41 12.12
N ASN A 230 -3.48 14.91 13.12
CA ASN A 230 -4.05 14.38 14.36
C ASN A 230 -4.22 15.50 15.40
N PRO A 231 -5.12 15.36 16.39
CA PRO A 231 -5.34 16.35 17.46
C PRO A 231 -4.19 16.37 18.48
N LEU A 232 -2.99 16.75 18.04
CA LEU A 232 -1.78 16.82 18.85
C LEU A 232 -1.38 18.27 19.15
N ASN A 233 -0.91 18.50 20.36
CA ASN A 233 -0.26 19.74 20.72
C ASN A 233 1.13 19.82 20.10
N VAL A 234 1.52 21.03 19.70
CA VAL A 234 2.83 21.32 19.06
C VAL A 234 4.00 20.81 19.91
N SER A 235 3.90 20.85 21.24
CA SER A 235 4.92 20.34 22.15
C SER A 235 5.20 18.85 21.96
N THR A 236 4.15 18.04 21.88
CA THR A 236 4.25 16.58 21.74
C THR A 236 4.85 16.20 20.38
N SER A 237 4.39 16.85 19.30
CA SER A 237 4.94 16.64 17.96
C SER A 237 6.43 16.99 17.89
N LEU A 238 6.83 18.11 18.49
CA LEU A 238 8.25 18.52 18.55
C LEU A 238 9.09 17.57 19.38
N GLU A 239 8.57 17.04 20.48
CA GLU A 239 9.28 16.07 21.32
C GLU A 239 9.55 14.76 20.57
N ILE A 240 8.54 14.22 19.88
CA ILE A 240 8.66 13.04 19.03
C ILE A 240 9.66 13.28 17.89
N GLN A 241 9.58 14.43 17.20
CA GLN A 241 10.49 14.78 16.11
C GLN A 241 11.95 14.91 16.59
N LYS A 242 12.17 15.53 17.76
CA LYS A 242 13.49 15.58 18.39
C LYS A 242 14.01 14.18 18.69
N LYS A 243 13.18 13.29 19.24
CA LYS A 243 13.56 11.91 19.55
C LYS A 243 13.92 11.09 18.30
N LEU A 244 13.23 11.32 17.18
CA LEU A 244 13.55 10.71 15.87
C LEU A 244 14.89 11.15 15.30
N THR A 245 15.30 12.39 15.54
CA THR A 245 16.51 12.97 14.94
C THR A 245 17.79 12.72 15.74
N LEU A 246 17.70 12.04 16.90
CA LEU A 246 18.83 11.78 17.77
C LEU A 246 19.93 10.94 17.07
N PRO A 247 21.23 11.33 17.19
CA PRO A 247 22.31 10.69 16.45
C PRO A 247 22.48 9.19 16.69
N HIS A 248 22.20 8.72 17.90
CA HIS A 248 22.35 7.30 18.26
C HIS A 248 21.32 6.38 17.56
N ARG A 249 20.33 6.95 16.86
CA ARG A 249 19.33 6.21 16.07
C ARG A 249 19.64 6.18 14.57
N LYS A 250 20.70 6.87 14.11
CA LYS A 250 21.08 6.95 12.68
C LYS A 250 22.09 5.88 12.23
N GLN A 251 22.26 4.79 12.99
CA GLN A 251 23.20 3.70 12.68
C GLN A 251 22.55 2.60 11.86
#